data_AF-A4G4A1-F1
#
_entry.id   AF-A4G4A1-F1
#
_cell.length_a   1.000
_cell.length_b   1.000
_cell.length_c   1.000
_cell.angle_alpha   90.00
_cell.angle_beta   90.00
_cell.angle_gamma   90.00
#
_symmetry.space_group_name_H-M   'P 1'
#
loop_
_entity.id
_entity.type
_entity.pdbx_description
1 polymer ?
#
loop_
_entity_poly.entity_id
_entity_poly.type
_entity_poly.pdbx_seq_one_letter_code
_entity_poly.pdbx_strand_id
1 'polypeptide(L)'
;MTFSQRPLLTFKLARSAIFALSLMATSAAWSSDLLMQETDKPISKLQDLTHRASELALQAMGMLGIRYKYGGSTPENGLDCSGLVQHIFKEAWGKDLPRTSVEISRVGEHIEKKDLQPGDLVFYNTLKRGFSHVGIYLGDRKFIHSPSPGGQVRIESMDVAYWKKRFNGGRRISDQDQ
;
A
#
# COMPACT_ATOMS: atom_id res chain seq x y z
N MET A 1 41.87 59.92 36.82
CA MET A 1 43.08 59.90 35.98
C MET A 1 44.03 58.85 36.56
N THR A 2 43.97 57.62 36.02
CA THR A 2 45.05 56.94 35.24
C THR A 2 46.19 56.40 36.13
N PHE A 3 46.15 55.14 36.57
CA PHE A 3 46.63 53.90 35.90
C PHE A 3 48.15 53.86 35.66
N SER A 4 48.88 53.09 36.47
CA SER A 4 50.23 52.52 36.27
C SER A 4 50.58 51.73 37.54
N GLN A 5 51.07 50.49 37.60
CA GLN A 5 52.09 49.80 36.81
C GLN A 5 51.87 48.26 36.79
N ARG A 6 52.58 47.63 35.84
CA ARG A 6 52.65 46.20 35.47
C ARG A 6 53.60 45.38 36.41
N PRO A 7 54.07 44.17 36.03
CA PRO A 7 53.44 42.85 36.12
C PRO A 7 54.29 41.89 37.00
N LEU A 8 53.83 40.65 37.23
CA LEU A 8 54.75 39.57 37.64
C LEU A 8 54.40 38.26 36.93
N LEU A 9 55.32 37.82 36.07
CA LEU A 9 55.42 36.45 35.59
C LEU A 9 55.92 35.55 36.72
N THR A 10 55.28 34.41 36.91
CA THR A 10 55.94 33.23 37.48
C THR A 10 55.59 32.00 36.65
N PHE A 11 56.62 31.42 36.02
CA PHE A 11 56.62 30.11 35.39
C PHE A 11 56.91 29.05 36.44
N LYS A 12 56.12 27.97 36.52
CA LYS A 12 56.63 26.60 36.75
C LYS A 12 55.75 25.56 36.04
N LEU A 13 56.44 24.63 35.39
CA LEU A 13 55.95 23.57 34.53
C LEU A 13 55.46 22.31 35.29
N ALA A 14 54.58 21.58 34.59
CA ALA A 14 54.45 20.11 34.50
C ALA A 14 53.69 19.35 35.60
N ARG A 15 52.63 18.62 35.20
CA ARG A 15 52.66 17.17 34.89
C ARG A 15 51.26 16.62 34.53
N SER A 16 51.19 16.05 33.33
CA SER A 16 50.40 14.90 32.86
C SER A 16 49.00 14.58 33.39
N ALA A 17 48.08 14.49 32.40
CA ALA A 17 47.17 13.36 32.08
C ALA A 17 46.10 12.94 33.09
N ILE A 18 45.08 12.24 32.57
CA ILE A 18 43.84 11.70 33.23
C ILE A 18 42.65 12.66 33.00
N PHE A 19 41.62 12.44 32.18
CA PHE A 19 40.97 11.23 31.63
C PHE A 19 40.61 11.46 30.15
N ALA A 20 41.25 10.76 29.22
CA ALA A 20 40.72 10.53 27.89
C ALA A 20 40.53 9.02 27.72
N LEU A 21 39.50 8.46 28.36
CA LEU A 21 39.14 7.05 28.16
C LEU A 21 37.69 6.78 28.58
N SER A 22 36.73 7.10 27.71
CA SER A 22 35.42 6.40 27.71
C SER A 22 34.63 6.49 26.40
N LEU A 23 35.22 6.97 25.28
CA LEU A 23 34.47 7.14 24.02
C LEU A 23 34.68 6.04 22.97
N MET A 24 35.19 4.87 23.36
CA MET A 24 35.37 3.74 22.43
C MET A 24 34.39 2.57 22.66
N ALA A 25 33.62 2.57 23.76
CA ALA A 25 32.63 1.51 24.05
C ALA A 25 31.19 1.88 23.66
N THR A 26 30.92 3.14 23.31
CA THR A 26 29.56 3.60 22.97
C THR A 26 29.25 3.52 21.47
N SER A 27 30.26 3.49 20.59
CA SER A 27 30.02 3.44 19.14
C SER A 27 29.41 2.11 18.68
N ALA A 28 29.75 1.00 19.32
CA ALA A 28 29.23 -0.33 18.99
C ALA A 28 27.74 -0.49 19.35
N ALA A 29 27.33 -0.01 20.54
CA ALA A 29 25.95 -0.09 21.00
C ALA A 29 24.99 0.80 20.16
N TRP A 30 25.43 2.00 19.80
CA TRP A 30 24.66 2.91 18.94
C TRP A 30 24.56 2.38 17.50
N SER A 31 25.61 1.71 17.02
CA SER A 31 25.61 1.08 15.70
C SER A 31 24.67 -0.13 15.67
N SER A 32 24.58 -0.93 16.74
CA SER A 32 23.61 -2.04 16.80
C SER A 32 22.16 -1.55 16.85
N ASP A 33 21.84 -0.49 17.60
CA ASP A 33 20.47 0.04 17.65
C ASP A 33 20.04 0.67 16.31
N LEU A 34 20.95 1.39 15.64
CA LEU A 34 20.71 1.91 14.28
C LEU A 34 20.53 0.78 13.25
N LEU A 35 21.38 -0.25 13.30
CA LEU A 35 21.26 -1.41 12.40
C LEU A 35 19.98 -2.22 12.63
N MET A 36 19.48 -2.31 13.88
CA MET A 36 18.21 -2.96 14.20
C MET A 36 17.01 -2.12 13.75
N GLN A 37 17.06 -0.79 13.93
CA GLN A 37 15.98 0.11 13.53
C GLN A 37 15.81 0.21 12.00
N GLU A 38 16.89 0.03 11.24
CA GLU A 38 16.87 0.00 9.78
C GLU A 38 16.23 -1.30 9.23
N THR A 39 16.36 -2.43 9.94
CA THR A 39 15.81 -3.74 9.51
C THR A 39 14.33 -3.95 9.86
N ASP A 40 13.83 -3.32 10.92
CA ASP A 40 12.46 -3.56 11.41
C ASP A 40 11.38 -2.87 10.57
N LYS A 41 11.68 -1.69 10.00
CA LYS A 41 10.75 -0.95 9.13
C LYS A 41 10.38 -1.70 7.84
N PRO A 42 11.33 -2.25 7.05
CA PRO A 42 10.97 -3.00 5.85
C PRO A 42 10.24 -4.31 6.18
N ILE A 43 10.60 -5.02 7.26
CA ILE A 43 9.93 -6.27 7.65
C ILE A 43 8.48 -6.02 8.09
N SER A 44 8.25 -5.05 8.99
CA SER A 44 6.89 -4.71 9.43
C SER A 44 5.99 -4.24 8.30
N LYS A 45 6.53 -3.45 7.36
CA LYS A 45 5.80 -3.02 6.15
C LYS A 45 5.44 -4.20 5.25
N LEU A 46 6.35 -5.16 5.05
CA LEU A 46 6.06 -6.36 4.26
C LEU A 46 4.99 -7.24 4.92
N GLN A 47 5.03 -7.37 6.25
CA GLN A 47 4.02 -8.11 7.02
C GLN A 47 2.64 -7.46 6.87
N ASP A 48 2.56 -6.14 7.01
CA ASP A 48 1.31 -5.38 6.82
C ASP A 48 0.73 -5.58 5.41
N LEU A 49 1.56 -5.40 4.37
CA LEU A 49 1.13 -5.61 2.97
C LEU A 49 0.62 -7.03 2.74
N THR A 50 1.31 -8.03 3.28
CA THR A 50 0.93 -9.45 3.15
C THR A 50 -0.39 -9.74 3.86
N HIS A 51 -0.56 -9.19 5.07
CA HIS A 51 -1.79 -9.35 5.84
C HIS A 51 -2.98 -8.73 5.10
N ARG A 52 -2.85 -7.48 4.66
CA ARG A 52 -3.87 -6.75 3.90
C ARG A 52 -4.28 -7.46 2.62
N ALA A 53 -3.31 -7.92 1.83
CA ALA A 53 -3.57 -8.68 0.63
C ALA A 53 -4.31 -10.00 0.92
N SER A 54 -3.97 -10.65 2.04
CA SER A 54 -4.61 -11.90 2.47
C SER A 54 -6.07 -11.68 2.87
N GLU A 55 -6.39 -10.61 3.60
CA GLU A 55 -7.76 -10.27 3.98
C GLU A 55 -8.64 -10.00 2.75
N LEU A 56 -8.13 -9.20 1.79
CA LEU A 56 -8.83 -8.98 0.53
C LEU A 56 -9.05 -10.28 -0.25
N ALA A 57 -8.04 -11.15 -0.30
CA ALA A 57 -8.16 -12.43 -0.98
C ALA A 57 -9.22 -13.32 -0.33
N LEU A 58 -9.28 -13.38 1.01
CA LEU A 58 -10.29 -14.14 1.74
C LEU A 58 -11.70 -13.61 1.47
N GLN A 59 -11.89 -12.29 1.56
CA GLN A 59 -13.18 -11.66 1.25
C GLN A 59 -13.57 -11.91 -0.21
N ALA A 60 -12.64 -11.76 -1.15
CA ALA A 60 -12.86 -12.04 -2.56
C ALA A 60 -13.30 -13.48 -2.82
N MET A 61 -12.68 -14.47 -2.15
CA MET A 61 -13.06 -15.87 -2.29
C MET A 61 -14.50 -16.13 -1.82
N GLY A 62 -14.93 -15.49 -0.74
CA GLY A 62 -16.32 -15.58 -0.26
C GLY A 62 -17.36 -15.05 -1.24
N MET A 63 -16.95 -14.20 -2.19
CA MET A 63 -17.86 -13.61 -3.18
C MET A 63 -18.06 -14.50 -4.42
N LEU A 64 -17.26 -15.56 -4.60
CA LEU A 64 -17.30 -16.40 -5.80
C LEU A 64 -18.70 -16.99 -6.01
N GLY A 65 -19.19 -16.91 -7.24
CA GLY A 65 -20.49 -17.46 -7.62
C GLY A 65 -21.70 -16.57 -7.34
N ILE A 66 -21.54 -15.45 -6.63
CA ILE A 66 -22.63 -14.46 -6.49
C ILE A 66 -23.01 -13.92 -7.87
N ARG A 67 -24.31 -13.86 -8.15
CA ARG A 67 -24.80 -13.42 -9.46
C ARG A 67 -24.54 -11.94 -9.68
N TYR A 68 -24.26 -11.60 -10.94
CA TYR A 68 -24.22 -10.21 -11.35
C TYR A 68 -25.61 -9.57 -11.21
N LYS A 69 -25.66 -8.37 -10.64
CA LYS A 69 -26.85 -7.50 -10.71
C LYS A 69 -26.41 -6.07 -10.96
N TYR A 70 -26.95 -5.46 -12.02
CA TYR A 70 -26.68 -4.06 -12.33
C TYR A 70 -27.16 -3.16 -11.16
N GLY A 71 -26.30 -2.29 -10.66
CA GLY A 71 -26.61 -1.47 -9.49
C GLY A 71 -26.52 -2.24 -8.17
N GLY A 72 -26.23 -3.55 -8.19
CA GLY A 72 -26.10 -4.39 -7.00
C GLY A 72 -24.81 -4.11 -6.22
N SER A 73 -24.94 -4.04 -4.90
CA SER A 73 -23.85 -3.73 -3.96
C SER A 73 -23.84 -4.59 -2.69
N THR A 74 -24.69 -5.62 -2.61
CA THR A 74 -24.68 -6.58 -1.49
C THR A 74 -24.71 -8.03 -2.02
N PRO A 75 -24.06 -8.99 -1.32
CA PRO A 75 -24.05 -10.39 -1.71
C PRO A 75 -25.43 -11.01 -1.93
N GLU A 76 -26.38 -10.69 -1.05
CA GLU A 76 -27.73 -11.28 -1.02
C GLU A 76 -28.55 -10.85 -2.24
N ASN A 77 -28.34 -9.61 -2.68
CA ASN A 77 -29.06 -9.05 -3.81
C ASN A 77 -28.31 -9.21 -5.14
N GLY A 78 -27.05 -9.62 -5.11
CA GLY A 78 -26.15 -9.66 -6.26
C GLY A 78 -25.30 -8.39 -6.38
N LEU A 79 -24.18 -8.52 -7.10
CA LEU A 79 -23.12 -7.51 -7.15
C LEU A 79 -22.86 -7.08 -8.60
N ASP A 80 -22.73 -5.78 -8.89
CA ASP A 80 -22.04 -5.33 -10.10
C ASP A 80 -20.52 -5.22 -9.87
N CYS A 81 -19.77 -4.84 -10.91
CA CYS A 81 -18.31 -4.79 -10.84
C CYS A 81 -17.81 -3.85 -9.75
N SER A 82 -18.39 -2.65 -9.66
CA SER A 82 -18.05 -1.65 -8.65
C SER A 82 -18.63 -1.97 -7.27
N GLY A 83 -19.83 -2.56 -7.19
CA GLY A 83 -20.45 -2.98 -5.95
C GLY A 83 -19.68 -4.12 -5.28
N LEU A 84 -19.13 -5.06 -6.06
CA LEU A 84 -18.20 -6.07 -5.57
C LEU A 84 -16.96 -5.43 -4.91
N VAL A 85 -16.35 -4.46 -5.59
CA VAL A 85 -15.16 -3.76 -5.08
C VAL A 85 -15.49 -2.99 -3.80
N GLN A 86 -16.57 -2.21 -3.78
CA GLN A 86 -17.01 -1.51 -2.58
C GLN A 86 -17.23 -2.46 -1.41
N HIS A 87 -17.95 -3.56 -1.63
CA HIS A 87 -18.25 -4.52 -0.57
C HIS A 87 -16.97 -5.13 0.01
N ILE A 88 -16.07 -5.65 -0.83
CA ILE A 88 -14.82 -6.27 -0.37
C ILE A 88 -13.95 -5.27 0.40
N PHE A 89 -13.80 -4.03 -0.11
CA PHE A 89 -12.98 -3.02 0.57
C PHE A 89 -13.61 -2.53 1.88
N LYS A 90 -14.94 -2.50 1.95
CA LYS A 90 -15.67 -2.16 3.18
C LYS A 90 -15.49 -3.25 4.23
N GLU A 91 -15.68 -4.51 3.87
CA GLU A 91 -15.58 -5.64 4.80
C GLU A 91 -14.13 -5.93 5.22
N ALA A 92 -13.17 -5.83 4.31
CA ALA A 92 -11.77 -6.09 4.63
C ALA A 92 -11.15 -4.94 5.44
N TRP A 93 -11.30 -3.70 4.98
CA TRP A 93 -10.51 -2.56 5.48
C TRP A 93 -11.37 -1.39 5.98
N GLY A 94 -12.69 -1.54 6.05
CA GLY A 94 -13.59 -0.47 6.48
C GLY A 94 -13.69 0.71 5.50
N LYS A 95 -13.19 0.57 4.26
CA LYS A 95 -13.05 1.67 3.30
C LYS A 95 -14.32 1.89 2.47
N ASP A 96 -14.85 3.11 2.53
CA ASP A 96 -15.99 3.55 1.72
C ASP A 96 -15.53 4.10 0.37
N LEU A 97 -15.44 3.22 -0.63
CA LEU A 97 -15.10 3.63 -2.00
C LEU A 97 -16.29 4.28 -2.71
N PRO A 98 -16.08 5.13 -3.72
CA PRO A 98 -17.15 5.66 -4.57
C PRO A 98 -17.97 4.56 -5.26
N ARG A 99 -19.22 4.88 -5.65
CA ARG A 99 -20.16 3.87 -6.16
C ARG A 99 -19.82 3.35 -7.55
N THR A 100 -19.31 4.19 -8.44
CA THR A 100 -19.09 3.80 -9.83
C THR A 100 -17.63 3.51 -10.13
N SER A 101 -17.37 2.58 -11.06
CA SER A 101 -16.00 2.27 -11.51
C SER A 101 -15.22 3.49 -12.00
N VAL A 102 -15.90 4.47 -12.59
CA VAL A 102 -15.27 5.71 -13.06
C VAL A 102 -14.83 6.59 -11.88
N GLU A 103 -15.66 6.73 -10.85
CA GLU A 103 -15.28 7.49 -9.66
C GLU A 103 -14.17 6.78 -8.88
N ILE A 104 -14.25 5.45 -8.72
CA ILE A 104 -13.20 4.66 -8.09
C ILE A 104 -11.87 4.83 -8.84
N SER A 105 -11.88 4.98 -10.17
CA SER A 105 -10.65 5.22 -10.94
C SER A 105 -9.97 6.57 -10.67
N ARG A 106 -10.60 7.46 -9.91
CA ARG A 106 -10.07 8.80 -9.56
C ARG A 106 -9.49 8.87 -8.16
N VAL A 107 -9.65 7.81 -7.36
CA VAL A 107 -9.09 7.73 -6.00
C VAL A 107 -7.91 6.76 -5.96
N GLY A 108 -7.02 6.99 -4.99
CA GLY A 108 -5.80 6.20 -4.80
C GLY A 108 -4.69 6.50 -5.81
N GLU A 109 -3.58 5.81 -5.63
CA GLU A 109 -2.36 5.95 -6.42
C GLU A 109 -2.51 5.30 -7.81
N HIS A 110 -2.01 5.96 -8.86
CA HIS A 110 -1.92 5.35 -10.19
C HIS A 110 -0.84 4.25 -10.22
N ILE A 111 -1.21 3.03 -10.63
CA ILE A 111 -0.28 1.91 -10.74
C ILE A 111 -0.13 1.47 -12.19
N GLU A 112 1.11 1.37 -12.65
CA GLU A 112 1.42 0.78 -13.94
C GLU A 112 1.20 -0.74 -13.92
N LYS A 113 0.85 -1.31 -15.07
CA LYS A 113 0.52 -2.74 -15.20
C LYS A 113 1.62 -3.69 -14.69
N LYS A 114 2.89 -3.28 -14.77
CA LYS A 114 4.05 -4.06 -14.33
C LYS A 114 4.27 -4.02 -12.81
N ASP A 115 3.72 -3.01 -12.14
CA ASP A 115 3.91 -2.75 -10.70
C ASP A 115 2.68 -3.16 -9.87
N LEU A 116 1.72 -3.85 -10.52
CA LEU A 116 0.52 -4.38 -9.88
C LEU A 116 0.88 -5.38 -8.77
N GLN A 117 0.28 -5.17 -7.60
CA GLN A 117 0.38 -6.03 -6.43
C GLN A 117 -1.01 -6.50 -6.00
N PRO A 118 -1.13 -7.70 -5.41
CA PRO A 118 -2.40 -8.19 -4.90
C PRO A 118 -3.13 -7.13 -4.05
N GLY A 119 -4.41 -6.93 -4.34
CA GLY A 119 -5.23 -5.87 -3.75
C GLY A 119 -5.39 -4.62 -4.62
N ASP A 120 -4.53 -4.41 -5.61
CA ASP A 120 -4.70 -3.30 -6.55
C ASP A 120 -5.98 -3.47 -7.38
N LEU A 121 -6.62 -2.36 -7.71
CA LEU A 121 -7.77 -2.32 -8.60
C LEU A 121 -7.31 -2.26 -10.05
N VAL A 122 -7.90 -3.12 -10.89
CA VAL A 122 -7.64 -3.17 -12.33
C VAL A 122 -8.86 -2.74 -13.11
N PHE A 123 -8.67 -1.84 -14.07
CA PHE A 123 -9.75 -1.24 -14.84
C PHE A 123 -9.71 -1.63 -16.31
N TYR A 124 -10.90 -1.72 -16.90
CA TYR A 124 -11.06 -2.10 -18.30
C TYR A 124 -12.11 -1.25 -19.04
N ASN A 125 -11.92 -1.13 -20.35
CA ASN A 125 -12.89 -0.56 -21.30
C ASN A 125 -13.74 -1.68 -21.95
N THR A 126 -14.82 -2.07 -21.27
CA THR A 126 -15.80 -3.07 -21.75
C THR A 126 -17.00 -2.44 -22.46
N LEU A 127 -17.29 -1.16 -22.19
CA LEU A 127 -18.47 -0.43 -22.70
C LEU A 127 -18.11 0.71 -23.66
N LYS A 128 -16.96 0.63 -24.34
CA LYS A 128 -16.42 1.67 -25.24
C LYS A 128 -16.24 3.05 -24.57
N ARG A 129 -16.10 3.07 -23.24
CA ARG A 129 -15.78 4.26 -22.44
C ARG A 129 -14.72 3.90 -21.39
N GLY A 130 -13.92 4.89 -20.99
CA GLY A 130 -12.86 4.71 -19.99
C GLY A 130 -13.41 4.15 -18.67
N PHE A 131 -12.62 3.30 -18.02
CA PHE A 131 -12.89 2.74 -16.69
C PHE A 131 -14.31 2.16 -16.53
N SER A 132 -14.87 1.53 -17.56
CA SER A 132 -16.24 1.03 -17.55
C SER A 132 -16.42 -0.27 -16.77
N HIS A 133 -15.31 -0.90 -16.37
CA HIS A 133 -15.28 -2.12 -15.58
C HIS A 133 -14.12 -2.06 -14.60
N VAL A 134 -14.29 -2.67 -13.43
CA VAL A 134 -13.27 -2.76 -12.38
C VAL A 134 -13.25 -4.18 -11.80
N GLY A 135 -12.09 -4.60 -11.32
CA GLY A 135 -11.89 -5.81 -10.52
C GLY A 135 -10.70 -5.65 -9.58
N ILE A 136 -10.47 -6.65 -8.74
CA ILE A 136 -9.38 -6.67 -7.75
C ILE A 136 -8.31 -7.64 -8.24
N TYR A 137 -7.08 -7.17 -8.37
CA TYR A 137 -5.93 -7.98 -8.74
C TYR A 137 -5.56 -8.92 -7.60
N LEU A 138 -5.35 -10.20 -7.93
CA LEU A 138 -5.05 -11.24 -6.95
C LEU A 138 -3.59 -11.72 -7.03
N GLY A 139 -2.76 -11.10 -7.86
CA GLY A 139 -1.45 -11.64 -8.23
C GLY A 139 -1.53 -12.54 -9.46
N ASP A 140 -0.37 -13.01 -9.93
CA ASP A 140 -0.24 -13.98 -11.02
C ASP A 140 -1.06 -13.68 -12.28
N ARG A 141 -1.16 -12.39 -12.64
CA ARG A 141 -1.94 -11.95 -13.81
C ARG A 141 -3.43 -12.33 -13.68
N LYS A 142 -3.96 -12.54 -12.48
CA LYS A 142 -5.37 -12.88 -12.21
C LYS A 142 -6.08 -11.75 -11.49
N PHE A 143 -7.38 -11.66 -11.70
CA PHE A 143 -8.23 -10.71 -11.00
C PHE A 143 -9.62 -11.29 -10.80
N ILE A 144 -10.27 -10.89 -9.70
CA ILE A 144 -11.67 -11.18 -9.43
C ILE A 144 -12.55 -10.02 -9.87
N HIS A 145 -13.74 -10.33 -10.39
CA HIS A 145 -14.70 -9.32 -10.81
C HIS A 145 -16.13 -9.88 -10.86
N SER A 146 -17.12 -8.99 -10.92
CA SER A 146 -18.49 -9.31 -11.32
C SER A 146 -18.73 -8.84 -12.76
N PRO A 147 -18.83 -9.74 -13.76
CA PRO A 147 -18.53 -9.42 -15.17
C PRO A 147 -19.65 -8.70 -15.92
N SER A 148 -20.87 -9.24 -15.90
CA SER A 148 -21.98 -8.81 -16.76
C SER A 148 -23.29 -9.52 -16.40
N PRO A 149 -24.45 -9.02 -16.86
CA PRO A 149 -25.72 -9.74 -16.74
C PRO A 149 -25.63 -11.20 -17.22
N GLY A 150 -26.30 -12.10 -16.49
CA GLY A 150 -26.23 -13.56 -16.72
C GLY A 150 -24.94 -14.22 -16.23
N GLY A 151 -23.95 -13.45 -15.80
CA GLY A 151 -22.72 -13.94 -15.19
C GLY A 151 -22.77 -13.98 -13.66
N GLN A 152 -21.67 -14.46 -13.08
CA GLN A 152 -21.42 -14.51 -11.66
C GLN A 152 -19.98 -14.06 -11.36
N VAL A 153 -19.74 -13.66 -10.12
CA VAL A 153 -18.40 -13.33 -9.63
C VAL A 153 -17.47 -14.51 -9.86
N ARG A 154 -16.31 -14.23 -10.47
CA ARG A 154 -15.32 -15.23 -10.85
C ARG A 154 -13.93 -14.62 -10.96
N ILE A 155 -12.93 -15.48 -11.08
CA ILE A 155 -11.54 -15.10 -11.33
C ILE A 155 -11.22 -15.31 -12.81
N GLU A 156 -10.61 -14.32 -13.45
CA GLU A 156 -10.14 -14.42 -14.82
C GLU A 156 -8.66 -14.02 -14.93
N SER A 157 -7.99 -14.53 -15.96
CA SER A 157 -6.64 -14.08 -16.30
C SER A 157 -6.70 -12.79 -17.12
N MET A 158 -5.85 -11.83 -16.76
CA MET A 158 -5.60 -10.61 -17.51
C MET A 158 -4.95 -10.86 -18.88
N ASP A 159 -4.42 -12.07 -19.11
CA ASP A 159 -3.75 -12.44 -20.36
C ASP A 159 -4.71 -13.00 -21.41
N VAL A 160 -5.96 -13.31 -21.03
CA VAL A 160 -7.04 -13.55 -21.99
C VAL A 160 -7.14 -12.36 -22.93
N ALA A 161 -7.14 -12.60 -24.24
CA ALA A 161 -7.07 -11.56 -25.27
C ALA A 161 -8.13 -10.46 -25.08
N TYR A 162 -9.33 -10.84 -24.62
CA TYR A 162 -10.41 -9.90 -24.32
C TYR A 162 -10.02 -8.85 -23.27
N TRP A 163 -9.43 -9.27 -22.14
CA TRP A 163 -9.01 -8.41 -21.04
C TRP A 163 -7.70 -7.69 -21.34
N LYS A 164 -6.75 -8.40 -21.95
CA LYS A 164 -5.46 -7.84 -22.35
C LYS A 164 -5.62 -6.60 -23.22
N LYS A 165 -6.53 -6.65 -24.20
CA LYS A 165 -6.85 -5.53 -25.11
C LYS A 165 -7.58 -4.38 -24.43
N ARG A 166 -8.31 -4.63 -23.34
CA ARG A 166 -9.22 -3.66 -22.72
C ARG A 166 -8.66 -3.01 -21.46
N PHE A 167 -7.54 -3.49 -20.94
CA PHE A 167 -6.91 -2.92 -19.75
C PHE A 167 -6.60 -1.44 -19.98
N ASN A 168 -7.08 -0.58 -19.07
CA ASN A 168 -6.90 0.87 -19.19
C ASN A 168 -6.58 1.58 -17.87
N GLY A 169 -6.20 0.84 -16.81
CA GLY A 169 -5.62 1.45 -15.62
C GLY A 169 -5.45 0.51 -14.42
N GLY A 170 -4.55 0.88 -13.51
CA GLY A 170 -4.41 0.31 -12.17
C GLY A 170 -4.55 1.39 -11.09
N ARG A 171 -5.17 1.06 -9.95
CA ARG A 171 -5.18 1.92 -8.76
C ARG A 171 -4.82 1.15 -7.51
N ARG A 172 -4.03 1.76 -6.62
CA ARG A 172 -3.80 1.26 -5.26
C ARG A 172 -4.51 2.15 -4.27
N ILE A 173 -5.33 1.55 -3.42
CA ILE A 173 -6.02 2.24 -2.34
C ILE A 173 -5.20 2.07 -1.06
N SER A 174 -4.84 3.17 -0.42
CA SER A 174 -4.09 3.22 0.83
C SER A 174 -4.95 3.76 1.97
N ASP A 175 -4.45 3.67 3.20
CA ASP A 175 -5.21 4.14 4.37
C ASP A 175 -5.37 5.67 4.40
N GLN A 176 -4.51 6.39 3.69
CA GLN A 176 -4.47 7.85 3.61
C GLN A 176 -5.50 8.43 2.62
N ASP A 177 -6.12 7.59 1.78
CA ASP A 177 -7.05 8.03 0.73
C ASP A 177 -8.49 8.27 1.23
N GLN A 178 -8.65 8.99 2.36
CA GLN A 178 -9.96 9.41 2.89
C GLN A 178 -10.45 10.71 2.23
#